data_AF-A0A1H1S2N3-F1
#
_entry.id   AF-A0A1H1S2N3-F1
#
_cell.length_a   1.000
_cell.length_b   1.000
_cell.length_c   1.000
_cell.angle_alpha   90.00
_cell.angle_beta   90.00
_cell.angle_gamma   90.00
#
_symmetry.space_group_name_H-M   'P 1'
#
loop_
_entity.id
_entity.type
_entity.pdbx_description
1 polymer ?
#
loop_
_entity_poly.entity_id
_entity_poly.type
_entity_poly.pdbx_seq_one_letter_code
_entity_poly.pdbx_strand_id
1 'polypeptide(L)'
;MTKKSNSEKAFKYALVTAGLFIVFMVVKALVGAEKIDIEKYGYISAFIMFMVVLFSIIGFTYNMKGLKEPKSMKKIVSLVLNTIFMVLFLTTTIANIIDLIKYSKLY
;
A
#
# COMPACT_ATOMS: atom_id res chain seq x y z
N MET A 1 -14.25 -13.08 -25.30
CA MET A 1 -13.70 -12.24 -24.20
C MET A 1 -12.29 -12.70 -23.88
N THR A 2 -11.25 -11.92 -24.20
CA THR A 2 -9.87 -12.23 -23.83
C THR A 2 -9.70 -12.08 -22.31
N LYS A 3 -9.36 -13.17 -21.63
CA LYS A 3 -9.14 -13.20 -20.18
C LYS A 3 -7.91 -12.32 -19.87
N LYS A 4 -8.12 -11.18 -19.19
CA LYS A 4 -7.01 -10.29 -18.78
C LYS A 4 -5.97 -11.08 -17.99
N SER A 5 -4.70 -10.93 -18.35
CA SER A 5 -3.58 -11.63 -17.70
C SER A 5 -3.46 -11.22 -16.23
N ASN A 6 -2.84 -12.07 -15.42
CA ASN A 6 -2.61 -11.74 -14.01
C ASN A 6 -1.65 -10.55 -13.88
N SER A 7 -0.67 -10.41 -14.79
CA SER A 7 0.23 -9.25 -14.84
C SER A 7 -0.51 -7.94 -15.07
N GLU A 8 -1.54 -7.91 -15.93
CA GLU A 8 -2.35 -6.70 -16.13
C GLU A 8 -3.15 -6.33 -14.88
N LYS A 9 -3.70 -7.33 -14.19
CA LYS A 9 -4.42 -7.10 -12.93
C LYS A 9 -3.47 -6.57 -11.87
N ALA A 10 -2.31 -7.20 -11.70
CA ALA A 10 -1.29 -6.77 -10.74
C ALA A 10 -0.81 -5.33 -11.00
N PHE A 11 -0.63 -4.96 -12.26
CA PHE A 11 -0.27 -3.59 -12.64
C PHE A 11 -1.36 -2.57 -12.31
N LYS A 12 -2.63 -2.91 -12.50
CA LYS A 12 -3.74 -2.03 -12.08
C LYS A 12 -3.76 -1.80 -10.58
N TYR A 13 -3.59 -2.86 -9.79
CA TYR A 13 -3.51 -2.71 -8.34
C TYR A 13 -2.30 -1.87 -7.93
N ALA A 14 -1.14 -2.06 -8.56
CA ALA A 14 0.03 -1.22 -8.31
C ALA A 14 -0.24 0.28 -8.57
N LEU A 15 -0.95 0.60 -9.66
CA LEU A 15 -1.34 1.98 -9.96
C LEU A 15 -2.35 2.55 -8.97
N VAL A 16 -3.36 1.77 -8.57
CA VAL A 16 -4.36 2.20 -7.57
C VAL A 16 -3.67 2.45 -6.23
N THR A 17 -2.79 1.54 -5.79
CA THR A 17 -2.02 1.68 -4.55
C THR A 17 -1.14 2.92 -4.60
N ALA A 18 -0.42 3.15 -5.70
CA ALA A 18 0.41 4.35 -5.89
C ALA A 18 -0.44 5.64 -5.85
N GLY A 19 -1.60 5.65 -6.53
CA GLY A 19 -2.53 6.77 -6.51
C GLY A 19 -3.05 7.08 -5.12
N LEU A 20 -3.50 6.07 -4.38
CA LEU A 20 -3.94 6.22 -2.98
C LEU A 20 -2.82 6.73 -2.08
N PHE A 21 -1.58 6.25 -2.29
CA PHE A 21 -0.43 6.74 -1.54
C PHE A 21 -0.12 8.21 -1.83
N ILE A 22 -0.26 8.66 -3.08
CA ILE A 22 -0.16 10.08 -3.43
C ILE A 22 -1.25 10.89 -2.74
N VAL A 23 -2.50 10.41 -2.73
CA VAL A 23 -3.60 11.07 -2.02
C VAL A 23 -3.31 11.17 -0.52
N PHE A 24 -2.77 10.12 0.10
CA PHE A 24 -2.30 10.15 1.49
C PHE A 24 -1.25 11.25 1.73
N MET A 25 -0.27 11.39 0.83
CA MET A 25 0.75 12.43 0.93
C MET A 25 0.16 13.85 0.82
N VAL A 26 -0.82 14.05 -0.07
CA VAL A 26 -1.55 15.33 -0.17
C VAL A 26 -2.32 15.63 1.11
N VAL A 27 -3.05 14.66 1.64
CA VAL A 27 -3.80 14.81 2.91
C VAL A 27 -2.85 15.15 4.05
N LYS A 28 -1.68 14.50 4.14
CA LYS A 28 -0.63 14.83 5.12
C LYS A 28 -0.11 16.27 4.95
N ALA A 29 0.12 16.71 3.72
CA ALA A 29 0.58 18.07 3.45
C ALA A 29 -0.47 19.12 3.84
N LEU A 30 -1.76 18.85 3.62
CA LEU A 30 -2.86 19.75 4.01
C LEU A 30 -2.96 19.95 5.52
N VAL A 31 -2.67 18.91 6.31
CA VAL A 31 -2.61 19.02 7.78
C VAL A 31 -1.40 19.82 8.22
N GLY A 32 -0.24 19.58 7.60
CA GLY A 32 0.96 20.37 7.87
C GLY A 32 0.80 21.87 7.52
N ALA A 33 -0.12 22.19 6.61
CA ALA A 33 -0.51 23.55 6.26
C ALA A 33 -1.72 24.08 7.06
N GLU A 34 -2.14 23.38 8.12
CA GLU A 34 -3.26 23.72 9.00
C GLU A 34 -4.60 23.92 8.26
N LYS A 35 -4.76 23.29 7.09
CA LYS A 35 -6.00 23.35 6.28
C LYS A 35 -7.03 22.30 6.70
N ILE A 36 -6.59 21.28 7.42
CA ILE A 36 -7.43 20.18 7.91
C ILE A 36 -7.01 19.88 9.35
N ASP A 37 -8.01 19.64 10.19
CA ASP A 37 -7.81 19.27 11.59
C ASP A 37 -7.21 17.86 11.76
N ILE A 38 -6.47 17.66 12.86
CA ILE A 38 -5.75 16.42 13.17
C ILE A 38 -6.71 15.25 13.36
N GLU A 39 -7.90 15.44 13.94
CA GLU A 39 -8.86 14.36 14.12
C GLU A 39 -9.38 13.86 12.77
N LYS A 40 -9.76 14.78 11.88
CA LYS A 40 -10.19 14.47 10.51
C LYS A 40 -9.08 13.78 9.72
N TYR A 41 -7.84 14.23 9.88
CA TYR A 41 -6.67 13.55 9.32
C TYR A 41 -6.56 12.11 9.80
N GLY A 42 -6.70 11.86 11.09
CA GLY A 42 -6.62 10.52 11.67
C GLY A 42 -7.55 9.53 10.97
N TYR A 43 -8.84 9.87 10.85
CA TYR A 43 -9.82 9.00 10.21
C TYR A 43 -9.57 8.80 8.70
N ILE A 44 -9.31 9.89 7.97
CA ILE A 44 -9.10 9.82 6.51
C ILE A 44 -7.82 9.05 6.18
N SER A 45 -6.73 9.34 6.89
CA SER A 45 -5.44 8.69 6.67
C SER A 45 -5.47 7.21 7.02
N ALA A 46 -6.13 6.82 8.13
CA ALA A 46 -6.32 5.43 8.50
C ALA A 46 -7.07 4.64 7.41
N PHE A 47 -8.16 5.21 6.89
CA PHE A 47 -8.93 4.60 5.80
C PHE A 47 -8.10 4.44 4.52
N ILE A 48 -7.39 5.49 4.09
CA ILE A 48 -6.54 5.44 2.88
C ILE A 48 -5.44 4.38 3.05
N MET A 49 -4.76 4.37 4.20
CA MET A 49 -3.69 3.41 4.47
C MET A 49 -4.21 1.97 4.51
N PHE A 50 -5.40 1.74 5.09
CA PHE A 50 -6.04 0.43 5.04
C PHE A 50 -6.30 -0.03 3.59
N MET A 51 -6.78 0.86 2.73
CA MET A 51 -6.99 0.56 1.30
C MET A 51 -5.67 0.30 0.56
N VAL A 52 -4.61 1.07 0.85
CA VAL A 52 -3.26 0.85 0.31
C VAL A 52 -2.76 -0.55 0.63
N VAL A 53 -2.92 -0.99 1.88
CA VAL A 53 -2.52 -2.33 2.33
C VAL A 53 -3.31 -3.41 1.60
N LEU A 54 -4.65 -3.30 1.57
CA LEU A 54 -5.51 -4.27 0.90
C LEU A 54 -5.15 -4.44 -0.58
N PHE A 55 -5.02 -3.33 -1.32
CA PHE A 55 -4.68 -3.40 -2.74
C PHE A 55 -3.25 -3.84 -3.00
N SER A 56 -2.30 -3.52 -2.11
CA SER A 56 -0.93 -4.04 -2.17
C SER A 56 -0.91 -5.57 -2.05
N ILE A 57 -1.63 -6.15 -1.07
CA ILE A 57 -1.72 -7.61 -0.88
C ILE A 57 -2.37 -8.28 -2.10
N ILE A 58 -3.46 -7.70 -2.61
CA ILE A 58 -4.15 -8.23 -3.80
C ILE A 58 -3.22 -8.16 -5.02
N GLY A 59 -2.56 -7.03 -5.26
CA GLY A 59 -1.63 -6.82 -6.36
C GLY A 59 -0.43 -7.77 -6.29
N PHE A 60 0.13 -7.97 -5.11
CA PHE A 60 1.20 -8.93 -4.86
C PHE A 60 0.75 -10.37 -5.14
N THR A 61 -0.46 -10.75 -4.70
CA THR A 61 -1.03 -12.08 -4.96
C THR A 61 -1.18 -12.33 -6.47
N TYR A 62 -1.63 -11.34 -7.24
CA TYR A 62 -1.70 -11.47 -8.70
C TYR A 62 -0.31 -11.57 -9.35
N ASN A 63 0.70 -10.85 -8.83
CA ASN A 63 2.08 -11.01 -9.28
C ASN A 63 2.61 -12.43 -9.05
N MET A 64 2.34 -13.02 -7.90
CA MET A 64 2.73 -14.40 -7.59
C MET A 64 2.01 -15.40 -8.52
N LYS A 65 0.70 -15.24 -8.74
CA LYS A 65 -0.06 -16.07 -9.69
C LYS A 65 0.40 -15.90 -11.14
N GLY A 66 0.91 -14.71 -11.49
CA GLY A 66 1.44 -14.36 -12.80
C GLY A 66 2.91 -14.72 -13.03
N LEU A 67 3.60 -15.37 -12.08
CA LEU A 67 5.05 -15.64 -12.15
C LEU A 67 5.48 -16.33 -13.45
N LYS A 68 4.68 -17.27 -13.95
CA LYS A 68 4.95 -18.03 -15.19
C LYS A 68 4.63 -17.27 -16.49
N GLU A 69 4.00 -16.09 -16.41
CA GLU A 69 3.71 -15.26 -17.59
C GLU A 69 5.01 -14.64 -18.16
N PRO A 70 5.11 -14.40 -19.48
CA PRO A 70 6.29 -13.81 -20.10
C PRO A 70 6.68 -12.49 -19.44
N LYS A 71 8.00 -12.24 -19.33
CA LYS A 71 8.52 -11.02 -18.72
C LYS A 71 8.14 -9.83 -19.61
N SER A 72 7.46 -8.85 -19.04
CA SER A 72 7.15 -7.57 -19.67
C SER A 72 7.49 -6.42 -18.71
N MET A 73 7.74 -5.22 -19.25
CA MET A 73 8.01 -4.04 -18.42
C MET A 73 6.91 -3.77 -17.40
N LYS A 74 5.63 -3.94 -17.80
CA LYS A 74 4.47 -3.78 -16.89
C LYS A 74 4.53 -4.73 -15.70
N LYS A 75 4.91 -5.99 -15.94
CA LYS A 75 5.07 -7.01 -14.88
C LYS A 75 6.18 -6.62 -13.91
N ILE A 76 7.35 -6.20 -14.43
CA ILE A 76 8.49 -5.77 -13.59
C ILE A 76 8.09 -4.57 -12.72
N VAL A 77 7.53 -3.52 -13.33
CA VAL A 77 7.09 -2.31 -12.60
C VAL A 77 6.04 -2.66 -11.54
N SER A 78 5.06 -3.50 -11.89
CA SER A 78 4.03 -3.91 -10.92
C SER A 78 4.59 -4.75 -9.77
N LEU A 79 5.60 -5.57 -10.03
CA LEU A 79 6.26 -6.38 -9.01
C LEU A 79 7.03 -5.48 -8.06
N VAL A 80 7.84 -4.57 -8.58
CA VAL A 80 8.63 -3.62 -7.79
C VAL A 80 7.72 -2.76 -6.91
N LEU A 81 6.71 -2.12 -7.49
CA LEU A 81 5.80 -1.25 -6.75
C LEU A 81 5.05 -2.00 -5.64
N ASN A 82 4.40 -3.13 -5.96
CA ASN A 82 3.67 -3.90 -4.96
C ASN A 82 4.61 -4.43 -3.86
N THR A 83 5.84 -4.81 -4.20
CA THR A 83 6.84 -5.27 -3.21
C THR A 83 7.26 -4.14 -2.28
N ILE A 84 7.53 -2.93 -2.80
CA ILE A 84 7.86 -1.76 -1.98
C ILE A 84 6.75 -1.49 -0.96
N PHE A 85 5.50 -1.45 -1.41
CA PHE A 85 4.36 -1.24 -0.51
C PHE A 85 4.19 -2.38 0.50
N MET A 86 4.43 -3.63 0.12
CA MET A 86 4.39 -4.78 1.03
C MET A 86 5.48 -4.68 2.11
N VAL A 87 6.70 -4.31 1.72
CA VAL A 87 7.82 -4.13 2.67
C VAL A 87 7.52 -2.99 3.63
N LEU A 88 7.05 -1.85 3.13
CA LEU A 88 6.64 -0.71 3.98
C LEU A 88 5.54 -1.09 4.97
N PHE A 89 4.59 -1.92 4.55
CA PHE A 89 3.55 -2.42 5.44
C PHE A 89 4.12 -3.34 6.53
N LEU A 90 4.97 -4.30 6.16
CA LEU A 90 5.60 -5.22 7.11
C LEU A 90 6.46 -4.46 8.14
N THR A 91 7.30 -3.53 7.69
CA THR A 91 8.17 -2.78 8.60
C THR A 91 7.37 -1.92 9.56
N THR A 92 6.32 -1.24 9.07
CA THR A 92 5.43 -0.43 9.91
C THR A 92 4.68 -1.30 10.93
N THR A 93 4.20 -2.47 10.52
CA THR A 93 3.52 -3.41 11.41
C THR A 93 4.45 -3.91 12.51
N ILE A 94 5.67 -4.30 12.14
CA ILE A 94 6.69 -4.75 13.11
C ILE A 94 7.04 -3.64 14.09
N ALA A 95 7.24 -2.41 13.63
CA ALA A 95 7.50 -1.25 14.49
C ALA A 95 6.37 -1.03 15.51
N ASN A 96 5.12 -1.04 15.05
CA ASN A 96 3.96 -0.89 15.93
C ASN A 96 3.85 -2.02 16.96
N ILE A 97 4.15 -3.28 16.57
CA ILE A 97 4.16 -4.41 17.50
C ILE A 97 5.25 -4.23 18.56
N ILE A 98 6.46 -3.80 18.16
CA ILE A 98 7.56 -3.53 19.10
C ILE A 98 7.17 -2.45 20.09
N ASP A 99 6.55 -1.35 19.61
CA ASP A 99 6.08 -0.27 20.47
C ASP A 99 5.03 -0.76 21.47
N LEU A 100 4.04 -1.54 21.02
CA LEU A 100 3.03 -2.13 21.90
C LEU A 100 3.65 -3.02 23.00
N ILE A 101 4.60 -3.88 22.65
CA ILE A 101 5.30 -4.74 23.62
C ILE A 101 6.13 -3.90 24.60
N LYS A 102 6.76 -2.81 24.14
CA LYS A 102 7.53 -1.92 25.00
C LYS A 102 6.62 -1.18 25.97
N TYR A 103 5.48 -0.65 25.50
CA TYR A 103 4.48 -0.02 26.34
C TYR A 103 3.89 -0.99 27.37
N SER A 104 3.60 -2.24 26.99
CA SER A 104 3.04 -3.23 27.91
C SER A 104 4.02 -3.75 28.96
N LYS A 105 5.33 -3.48 28.83
CA LYS A 105 6.35 -3.83 29.83
C LYS A 105 6.64 -2.70 30.81
N LEU A 106 6.19 -1.49 30.50
CA LEU A 106 6.33 -0.29 31.33
C LEU A 106 5.19 -0.14 32.36
N TYR A 107 4.14 -0.96 32.25
CA TYR A 107 2.99 -1.07 33.15
C TYR A 107 2.83 -2.53 33.59
#